data_AF-A0A6N2C761-F1
#
_entry.id   AF-A0A6N2C761-F1
#
_cell.length_a   1.000
_cell.length_b   1.000
_cell.length_c   1.000
_cell.angle_alpha   90.00
_cell.angle_beta   90.00
_cell.angle_gamma   90.00
#
_symmetry.space_group_name_H-M   'P 1'
#
loop_
_entity.id
_entity.type
_entity.pdbx_description
1 polymer ?
#
loop_
_entity_poly.entity_id
_entity_poly.type
_entity_poly.pdbx_seq_one_letter_code
_entity_poly.pdbx_strand_id
1 'polypeptide(L)'
;MERYEVLKDIGSGNFGVAKLVKDKLTNELYAVKYIERGKKIDEHVQREIMNHRSLRHPNIIRFKEVTNDVLIIFVKVSSKSLN
;
A
#
# COMPACT_ATOMS: atom_id res chain seq x y z
N MET A 1 -4.65 12.90 -2.15
CA MET A 1 -3.73 12.44 -1.08
C MET A 1 -3.91 13.20 0.25
N GLU A 2 -4.87 14.12 0.39
CA GLU A 2 -4.98 14.95 1.59
C GLU A 2 -5.23 14.16 2.90
N ARG A 3 -5.87 12.99 2.80
CA ARG A 3 -6.17 12.09 3.93
C ARG A 3 -4.94 11.42 4.56
N TYR A 4 -3.89 11.16 3.79
CA TYR A 4 -2.71 10.43 4.27
C TYR A 4 -1.50 11.34 4.32
N GLU A 5 -0.79 11.32 5.45
CA GLU A 5 0.49 11.97 5.63
C GLU A 5 1.62 10.97 5.35
N VAL A 6 2.51 11.29 4.41
CA VAL A 6 3.69 10.46 4.14
C VAL A 6 4.73 10.71 5.22
N LEU A 7 5.17 9.64 5.89
CA LEU A 7 6.14 9.73 6.98
C LEU A 7 7.57 9.45 6.50
N LYS A 8 7.78 8.32 5.82
CA LYS A 8 9.10 7.91 5.31
C LYS A 8 9.00 6.84 4.26
N ASP A 9 10.09 6.65 3.53
CA ASP A 9 10.24 5.52 2.61
C ASP A 9 10.64 4.27 3.40
N ILE A 10 10.00 3.15 3.10
CA ILE A 10 10.21 1.86 3.79
C ILE A 10 10.72 0.76 2.87
N GLY A 11 10.78 1.01 1.56
CA GLY A 11 11.39 0.10 0.60
C GLY A 11 11.30 0.66 -0.82
N SER A 12 12.20 0.19 -1.68
CA SER A 12 12.18 0.45 -3.11
C SER A 12 12.36 -0.86 -3.85
N GLY A 13 11.75 -0.96 -5.04
CA GLY A 13 11.86 -2.13 -5.88
C GLY A 13 11.63 -1.80 -7.35
N ASN A 14 11.71 -2.83 -8.18
CA ASN A 14 11.69 -2.71 -9.63
C ASN A 14 10.41 -2.06 -10.21
N PHE A 15 9.33 -2.05 -9.43
CA PHE A 15 8.02 -1.52 -9.83
C PHE A 15 7.62 -0.28 -9.04
N GLY A 16 8.51 0.29 -8.23
CA GLY A 16 8.31 1.55 -7.51
C GLY A 16 8.65 1.50 -6.02
N VAL A 17 8.11 2.45 -5.25
CA VAL A 17 8.54 2.75 -3.88
C VAL A 17 7.42 2.48 -2.87
N ALA A 18 7.76 1.79 -1.78
CA ALA A 18 6.90 1.62 -0.62
C ALA A 18 7.16 2.75 0.39
N LYS A 19 6.10 3.44 0.82
CA LYS A 19 6.16 4.51 1.82
C LYS A 19 5.28 4.17 3.02
N LEU A 20 5.76 4.50 4.22
CA LEU A 20 4.95 4.52 5.43
C LEU A 20 4.15 5.82 5.44
N VAL A 21 2.83 5.70 5.61
CA VAL A 21 1.90 6.82 5.71
C VAL A 21 1.07 6.70 6.97
N LYS A 22 0.51 7.82 7.40
CA LYS A 22 -0.43 7.92 8.52
C LYS A 22 -1.77 8.45 8.02
N ASP A 23 -2.85 7.76 8.33
CA ASP A 23 -4.20 8.29 8.09
C ASP A 23 -4.47 9.41 9.10
N LYS A 24 -4.67 10.63 8.62
CA LYS A 24 -4.85 11.81 9.48
C LYS A 24 -6.13 11.73 10.33
N LEU A 25 -7.13 10.97 9.88
CA LEU A 25 -8.41 10.83 10.59
C LEU A 25 -8.33 9.79 11.70
N THR A 26 -7.69 8.64 11.44
CA THR A 26 -7.67 7.51 12.38
C THR A 26 -6.37 7.39 13.17
N ASN A 27 -5.34 8.15 12.79
CA ASN A 27 -3.96 8.02 13.27
C ASN A 27 -3.31 6.64 13.03
N GLU A 28 -3.93 5.77 12.24
CA GLU A 28 -3.35 4.46 11.93
C GLU A 28 -2.22 4.57 10.90
N LEU A 29 -1.21 3.71 11.07
CA LEU A 29 -0.05 3.60 10.20
C LEU A 29 -0.25 2.55 9.12
N TYR A 30 0.20 2.90 7.92
CA TYR A 30 -0.02 2.10 6.72
C TYR A 30 1.17 2.12 5.77
N ALA A 31 1.39 1.04 5.05
CA ALA A 31 2.27 1.04 3.88
C ALA A 31 1.51 1.49 2.62
N VAL A 32 2.17 2.14 1.68
CA VAL A 32 1.62 2.53 0.37
C VAL A 32 2.65 2.22 -0.70
N LYS A 33 2.26 1.50 -1.76
CA LYS A 33 3.15 1.11 -2.85
C LYS A 33 2.87 2.00 -4.07
N TYR A 34 3.77 2.93 -4.31
CA TYR A 34 3.77 3.75 -5.52
C TYR A 34 4.25 2.90 -6.67
N ILE A 35 3.45 2.81 -7.73
CA ILE A 35 3.77 2.00 -8.91
C ILE A 35 3.78 2.90 -10.13
N GLU A 36 4.87 2.85 -10.90
CA GLU A 36 4.95 3.55 -12.18
C GLU A 36 3.96 2.93 -13.17
N ARG A 37 3.07 3.76 -13.73
CA ARG A 37 2.02 3.29 -14.65
C ARG A 37 2.58 3.02 -16.04
N GLY A 38 1.97 2.05 -16.73
CA GLY A 38 2.28 1.70 -18.11
C GLY A 38 1.45 0.52 -18.59
N LYS A 39 1.14 0.41 -19.89
CA LYS A 39 0.20 -0.59 -20.43
C LYS A 39 0.40 -2.02 -19.90
N LYS A 40 1.65 -2.51 -19.85
CA LYS A 40 1.97 -3.86 -19.32
C LYS A 40 1.87 -3.93 -17.79
N ILE A 41 2.20 -2.85 -17.10
CA ILE A 41 2.20 -2.78 -15.64
C ILE A 41 0.75 -2.74 -15.13
N ASP A 42 -0.14 -2.08 -15.84
CA ASP A 42 -1.55 -1.95 -15.49
C ASP A 42 -2.26 -3.32 -15.41
N GLU A 43 -1.95 -4.27 -16.30
CA GLU A 43 -2.48 -5.65 -16.25
C GLU A 43 -1.97 -6.42 -15.02
N HIS A 44 -0.68 -6.29 -14.71
CA HIS A 44 -0.08 -6.93 -13.54
C HIS A 44 -0.65 -6.35 -12.24
N VAL A 45 -0.82 -5.02 -12.18
CA VAL A 45 -1.43 -4.33 -11.04
C VAL A 45 -2.88 -4.77 -10.86
N GLN A 46 -3.67 -4.87 -11.94
CA GLN A 46 -5.04 -5.39 -11.86
C GLN A 46 -5.09 -6.81 -11.30
N ARG A 47 -4.20 -7.69 -11.74
CA ARG A 47 -4.11 -9.06 -11.23
C ARG A 47 -3.71 -9.09 -9.75
N GLU A 48 -2.74 -8.27 -9.33
CA GLU A 48 -2.32 -8.15 -7.93
C GLU A 48 -3.50 -7.67 -7.07
N ILE A 49 -4.25 -6.66 -7.50
CA ILE A 49 -5.46 -6.18 -6.81
C ILE A 49 -6.51 -7.30 -6.67
N MET A 50 -6.83 -8.00 -7.76
CA MET A 50 -7.85 -9.05 -7.74
C MET A 50 -7.45 -10.19 -6.81
N ASN A 51 -6.21 -10.65 -6.91
CA ASN A 51 -5.69 -11.71 -6.06
C ASN A 51 -5.65 -11.29 -4.59
N HIS A 52 -5.32 -10.03 -4.30
CA HIS A 52 -5.17 -9.58 -2.93
C HIS A 52 -6.52 -9.27 -2.26
N ARG A 53 -7.51 -8.76 -3.02
CA ARG A 53 -8.87 -8.46 -2.52
C ARG A 53 -9.59 -9.67 -1.93
N SER A 54 -9.32 -10.87 -2.44
CA SER A 54 -9.93 -12.11 -1.96
C SER A 54 -9.25 -12.67 -0.70
N LEU A 55 -8.05 -12.21 -0.35
CA LEU A 55 -7.31 -12.70 0.82
C LEU A 55 -7.80 -12.01 2.10
N ARG A 56 -8.41 -12.81 2.98
CA ARG A 56 -8.86 -12.37 4.31
C ARG A 56 -8.31 -13.32 5.36
N HIS A 57 -7.17 -12.96 5.95
CA HIS A 57 -6.53 -13.77 6.98
C HIS A 57 -5.73 -12.87 7.92
N PRO A 58 -5.70 -13.13 9.24
CA PRO A 58 -4.99 -12.29 10.22
C PRO A 58 -3.49 -12.13 9.92
N ASN A 59 -2.86 -13.12 9.28
CA ASN A 59 -1.43 -13.11 8.94
C ASN A 59 -1.13 -12.77 7.47
N ILE A 60 -2.15 -12.37 6.69
CA ILE A 60 -1.96 -11.92 5.31
C ILE A 60 -2.27 -10.43 5.29
N ILE A 61 -1.38 -9.65 4.68
CA ILE A 61 -1.56 -8.21 4.48
C ILE A 61 -2.93 -7.98 3.84
N ARG A 62 -3.70 -6.98 4.31
CA ARG A 62 -5.04 -6.73 3.81
C ARG A 62 -5.03 -5.63 2.76
N PHE A 63 -5.66 -5.90 1.62
CA PHE A 63 -5.98 -4.85 0.66
C PHE A 63 -7.06 -3.92 1.22
N LYS A 64 -6.93 -2.59 1.04
CA LYS A 64 -7.98 -1.63 1.43
C LYS A 64 -8.44 -0.74 0.28
N GLU A 65 -7.56 -0.06 -0.46
CA GLU A 65 -8.03 0.78 -1.58
C GLU A 65 -7.01 0.94 -2.72
N VAL A 66 -7.46 1.38 -3.89
CA VAL A 66 -6.61 1.72 -5.04
C VAL A 66 -7.05 3.09 -5.56
N THR A 67 -6.10 3.95 -5.91
CA THR A 67 -6.36 5.23 -6.58
C THR A 67 -5.78 5.21 -8.00
N ASN A 68 -6.17 6.18 -8.81
CA ASN A 68 -5.81 6.20 -10.25
C ASN A 68 -4.30 6.14 -10.50
N ASP A 69 -3.49 6.71 -9.59
CA ASP A 69 -2.04 6.84 -9.77
C ASP A 69 -1.23 5.93 -8.83
N VAL A 70 -1.85 5.27 -7.85
CA VAL A 70 -1.14 4.56 -6.78
C VAL A 70 -1.89 3.31 -6.34
N LEU A 71 -1.16 2.18 -6.21
CA LEU A 71 -1.67 0.99 -5.56
C LEU A 71 -1.52 1.10 -4.04
N ILE A 72 -2.61 1.35 -3.33
CA ILE A 72 -2.56 1.56 -1.88
C ILE A 72 -2.79 0.23 -1.13
N ILE A 73 -1.71 -0.52 -0.89
CA ILE A 73 -1.75 -1.74 -0.07
C ILE A 73 -1.54 -1.40 1.41
N PHE A 74 -2.63 -1.32 2.19
CA PHE A 74 -2.56 -0.97 3.60
C PHE A 74 -2.15 -2.16 4.49
N VAL A 75 -0.89 -2.20 4.93
CA VAL A 75 -0.51 -3.01 6.11
C VAL A 75 -0.84 -2.20 7.37
N LYS A 76 -1.66 -2.68 8.29
CA LYS A 76 -1.69 -2.12 9.65
C LYS A 76 -0.34 -2.44 10.29
N VAL A 77 0.54 -1.45 10.36
CA VAL A 77 1.83 -1.63 11.03
C VAL A 77 1.54 -1.71 12.52
N SER A 78 1.68 -2.89 13.12
CA SER A 78 1.63 -3.01 14.57
C SER A 78 2.82 -2.25 15.15
N SER A 79 2.57 -1.39 16.14
CA SER A 79 3.57 -0.60 16.86
C SER A 79 4.63 -1.44 17.58
N LYS A 80 4.59 -2.78 17.48
CA LYS A 80 5.57 -3.71 18.07
C LYS A 80 6.84 -3.95 17.25
N SER A 81 6.97 -3.44 16.01
CA SER A 81 8.17 -3.66 15.16
C SER A 81 8.89 -2.38 14.71
N LEU A 82 8.70 -1.27 15.42
CA LEU A 82 9.57 -0.10 15.29
C LEU A 82 10.46 -0.01 16.53
N ASN A 83 11.40 -0.95 16.65
CA ASN A 83 12.60 -0.82 17.48
C ASN A 83 13.81 -0.90 16.56
#